data_AF-A0A924BBT6-F1
#
_entry.id   AF-A0A924BBT6-F1
#
_cell.length_a   1.000
_cell.length_b   1.000
_cell.length_c   1.000
_cell.angle_alpha   90.00
_cell.angle_beta   90.00
_cell.angle_gamma   90.00
#
_symmetry.space_group_name_H-M   'P 1'
#
loop_
_entity.id
_entity.type
_entity.pdbx_description
1 polymer ?
#
loop_
_entity_poly.entity_id
_entity_poly.type
_entity_poly.pdbx_seq_one_letter_code
_entity_poly.pdbx_strand_id
1 'polypeptide(L)'
;EWDTLLFFFGIIFAVGGLGVLGYLALASQGLYIGLGPTYANVIIGLLSAIVDNIPLMFAVLTMDPAMSDGQWLLITLTCGVGGSILSVGSAAGVALMGQARGLYGFSSHLRWSPAVALGYAAAVGCHLWLNAGLF
;
A
#
# COMPACT_ATOMS: atom_id res chain seq x y z
N GLU A 1 4.06 -26.33 -2.26
CA GLU A 1 2.63 -26.07 -1.93
C GLU A 1 2.44 -25.24 -0.66
N TRP A 2 3.29 -25.42 0.36
CA TRP A 2 3.24 -24.61 1.60
C TRP A 2 3.99 -23.27 1.51
N ASP A 3 4.67 -22.99 0.40
CA ASP A 3 5.60 -21.87 0.26
C ASP A 3 4.90 -20.51 0.43
N THR A 4 3.71 -20.35 -0.16
CA THR A 4 2.89 -19.14 0.00
C THR A 4 2.34 -18.97 1.41
N LEU A 5 1.97 -20.08 2.08
CA LEU A 5 1.51 -20.05 3.47
C LEU A 5 2.64 -19.66 4.43
N LEU A 6 3.83 -20.23 4.26
CA LEU A 6 5.02 -19.90 5.05
C LEU A 6 5.48 -18.45 4.80
N PHE A 7 5.35 -17.94 3.57
CA PHE A 7 5.61 -16.54 3.24
C PHE A 7 4.69 -15.59 4.03
N PHE A 8 3.37 -15.80 4.00
CA PHE A 8 2.42 -14.97 4.75
C PHE A 8 2.58 -15.11 6.26
N PHE A 9 2.82 -16.32 6.74
CA PHE A 9 3.11 -16.56 8.16
C PHE A 9 4.34 -15.75 8.61
N GLY A 10 5.44 -15.81 7.85
CA GLY A 10 6.66 -15.06 8.15
C GLY A 10 6.43 -13.54 8.17
N ILE A 11 5.65 -13.01 7.22
CA ILE A 11 5.27 -11.59 7.18
C ILE A 11 4.49 -11.19 8.44
N ILE A 12 3.42 -11.94 8.75
CA ILE A 12 2.57 -11.67 9.91
C ILE A 12 3.40 -11.73 11.19
N PHE A 13 4.29 -12.71 11.31
CA PHE A 13 5.17 -12.85 12.47
C PHE A 13 6.16 -11.69 12.60
N ALA A 14 6.78 -11.24 11.50
CA ALA A 14 7.70 -10.12 11.50
C ALA A 14 7.01 -8.80 11.88
N VAL A 15 5.86 -8.50 11.27
CA VAL A 15 5.07 -7.30 11.58
C VAL A 15 4.52 -7.35 13.01
N GLY A 16 4.05 -8.53 13.45
CA GLY A 16 3.64 -8.74 14.85
C GLY A 16 4.79 -8.50 15.83
N GLY A 17 6.00 -8.95 15.50
CA GLY A 17 7.21 -8.65 16.26
C GLY A 17 7.51 -7.15 16.36
N LEU A 18 7.39 -6.41 15.25
CA LEU A 18 7.50 -4.94 15.24
C LEU A 18 6.43 -4.28 16.11
N GLY A 19 5.22 -4.86 16.16
CA GLY A 19 4.14 -4.44 17.04
C GLY A 19 4.50 -4.60 18.52
N VAL A 20 4.99 -5.78 18.91
CA VAL A 20 5.41 -6.07 20.29
C VAL A 20 6.59 -5.19 20.74
N LEU A 21 7.51 -4.88 19.82
CA LEU A 21 8.63 -3.95 20.09
C LEU A 21 8.20 -2.48 20.18
N GLY A 22 6.93 -2.15 19.87
CA GLY A 22 6.39 -0.80 19.93
C GLY A 22 6.66 0.06 18.69
N TYR A 23 7.32 -0.47 17.65
CA TYR A 23 7.60 0.30 16.43
C TYR A 23 6.33 0.68 15.67
N LEU A 24 5.31 -0.19 15.67
CA LEU A 24 4.03 0.14 15.07
C LEU A 24 3.31 1.27 15.83
N ALA A 25 3.46 1.35 17.16
CA ALA A 25 2.90 2.45 17.94
C ALA A 25 3.57 3.80 17.58
N LEU A 26 4.90 3.80 17.45
CA LEU A 26 5.65 4.98 17.01
C LEU A 26 5.26 5.41 15.59
N ALA A 27 5.12 4.44 14.68
CA ALA A 27 4.68 4.69 13.31
C ALA A 27 3.25 5.26 13.29
N SER A 28 2.34 4.69 14.08
CA SER A 28 0.96 5.16 14.22
C SER A 28 0.91 6.61 14.73
N GLN A 29 1.68 6.93 15.77
CA GLN A 29 1.76 8.28 16.31
C GLN A 29 2.31 9.27 15.30
N GLY A 30 3.38 8.91 14.56
CA GLY A 30 3.97 9.78 13.56
C GLY A 30 3.05 10.02 12.35
N LEU A 31 2.46 8.94 11.81
CA LEU A 31 1.65 8.99 10.59
C LEU A 31 0.22 9.46 10.87
N TYR A 32 -0.52 8.74 11.70
CA TYR A 32 -1.96 8.95 11.85
C TYR A 32 -2.31 10.10 12.80
N ILE A 33 -1.55 10.28 13.89
CA ILE A 33 -1.76 11.40 14.82
C ILE A 33 -1.05 12.66 14.34
N GLY A 34 0.21 12.54 13.91
CA GLY A 34 1.03 13.68 13.49
C GLY A 34 0.63 14.29 12.15
N LEU A 35 0.52 13.47 11.09
CA LEU A 35 0.15 13.95 9.75
C LEU A 35 -1.37 13.95 9.51
N GLY A 36 -2.09 13.04 10.16
CA GLY A 36 -3.52 12.83 9.97
C GLY A 36 -3.83 11.67 9.02
N PRO A 37 -5.01 11.02 9.15
CA PRO A 37 -5.32 9.79 8.42
C PRO A 37 -5.25 9.91 6.90
N THR A 38 -5.70 11.02 6.31
CA THR A 38 -5.66 11.21 4.85
C THR A 38 -4.24 11.13 4.30
N TYR A 39 -3.31 11.89 4.89
CA TYR A 39 -1.92 11.91 4.44
C TYR A 39 -1.22 10.59 4.74
N ALA A 40 -1.47 9.99 5.91
CA ALA A 40 -0.97 8.67 6.26
C ALA A 40 -1.39 7.62 5.22
N ASN A 41 -2.67 7.57 4.86
CA ASN A 41 -3.22 6.60 3.91
C ASN A 41 -2.66 6.76 2.50
N VAL A 42 -2.44 8.00 2.06
CA VAL A 42 -1.79 8.29 0.78
C VAL A 42 -0.31 7.87 0.81
N ILE A 43 0.43 8.22 1.86
CA ILE A 43 1.84 7.85 2.00
C ILE A 43 2.02 6.33 2.02
N ILE A 44 1.21 5.62 2.81
CA ILE A 44 1.28 4.15 2.89
C ILE A 44 0.92 3.52 1.54
N GLY A 45 -0.07 4.05 0.83
CA GLY A 45 -0.37 3.59 -0.52
C GLY A 45 0.78 3.79 -1.49
N LEU A 46 1.49 4.92 -1.43
CA LEU A 46 2.70 5.14 -2.23
C LEU A 46 3.82 4.16 -1.84
N LEU A 47 4.00 3.88 -0.54
CA LEU A 47 4.95 2.87 -0.07
C LEU A 47 4.60 1.47 -0.61
N SER A 48 3.33 1.21 -0.93
CA SER A 48 2.92 -0.04 -1.56
C SER A 48 3.57 -0.27 -2.94
N ALA A 49 4.10 0.77 -3.59
CA ALA A 49 4.89 0.61 -4.82
C ALA A 49 6.19 -0.17 -4.61
N ILE A 50 6.68 -0.28 -3.36
CA ILE A 50 7.93 -0.95 -3.01
C ILE A 50 7.66 -2.16 -2.13
N VAL A 51 6.75 -2.02 -1.17
CA VAL A 51 6.37 -3.08 -0.22
C VAL A 51 5.01 -3.64 -0.64
N ASP A 52 4.84 -4.95 -0.59
CA ASP A 52 3.56 -5.56 -0.95
C ASP A 52 2.39 -5.02 -0.09
N ASN A 53 1.19 -5.02 -0.63
CA ASN A 53 0.02 -4.45 0.05
C ASN A 53 -0.38 -5.27 1.28
N ILE A 54 -0.14 -6.58 1.29
CA ILE A 54 -0.50 -7.47 2.41
C ILE A 54 0.23 -7.12 3.71
N PRO A 55 1.59 -7.02 3.77
CA PRO A 55 2.29 -6.59 4.97
C PRO A 55 1.89 -5.18 5.43
N LEU A 56 1.70 -4.24 4.50
CA LEU A 56 1.31 -2.87 4.83
C LEU A 56 -0.08 -2.82 5.47
N MET A 57 -1.06 -3.51 4.88
CA MET A 57 -2.41 -3.57 5.43
C MET A 57 -2.43 -4.28 6.78
N PHE A 58 -1.66 -5.35 6.95
CA PHE A 58 -1.54 -6.01 8.25
C PHE A 58 -0.94 -5.08 9.31
N ALA A 59 0.06 -4.27 8.96
CA ALA A 59 0.63 -3.26 9.85
C ALA A 59 -0.40 -2.19 10.25
N VAL A 60 -1.18 -1.66 9.29
CA VAL A 60 -2.24 -0.68 9.56
C VAL A 60 -3.34 -1.25 10.45
N LEU A 61 -3.79 -2.47 10.17
CA LEU A 61 -4.78 -3.16 11.01
C LEU A 61 -4.25 -3.42 12.43
N THR A 62 -2.97 -3.73 12.56
CA THR A 62 -2.33 -3.94 13.88
C THR A 62 -2.15 -2.62 14.64
N MET A 63 -1.90 -1.52 13.94
CA MET A 63 -1.83 -0.18 14.52
C MET A 63 -3.19 0.32 15.02
N ASP A 64 -4.28 -0.20 14.46
CA ASP A 64 -5.68 0.15 14.74
C ASP A 64 -5.91 1.66 14.95
N PRO A 65 -5.54 2.51 13.96
CA PRO A 65 -5.68 3.94 14.11
C PRO A 65 -7.16 4.34 14.11
N ALA A 66 -7.53 5.28 14.98
CA ALA A 66 -8.88 5.83 14.99
C ALA A 66 -9.11 6.71 13.75
N MET A 67 -9.88 6.19 12.78
CA MET A 67 -10.21 6.89 11.54
C MET A 67 -11.60 6.49 11.02
N SER A 68 -12.21 7.35 10.21
CA SER A 68 -13.56 7.12 9.65
C SER A 68 -13.60 6.02 8.60
N ASP A 69 -14.79 5.53 8.26
CA ASP A 69 -14.99 4.54 7.19
C ASP A 69 -14.43 5.05 5.84
N GLY A 70 -14.56 6.35 5.56
CA GLY A 70 -13.97 6.96 4.37
C GLY A 70 -12.45 6.80 4.32
N GLN A 71 -11.77 6.84 5.46
CA GLN A 71 -10.32 6.63 5.57
C GLN A 71 -9.94 5.16 5.45
N TRP A 72 -10.73 4.23 6.01
CA TRP A 72 -10.54 2.79 5.82
C TRP A 72 -10.69 2.36 4.37
N LEU A 73 -11.66 2.94 3.65
CA LEU A 73 -11.79 2.75 2.22
C LEU A 73 -10.64 3.40 1.45
N LEU A 74 -10.17 4.58 1.90
CA LEU A 74 -9.05 5.27 1.27
C LEU A 74 -7.77 4.43 1.33
N ILE A 75 -7.37 3.92 2.50
CA ILE A 75 -6.17 3.07 2.61
C ILE A 75 -6.29 1.80 1.78
N THR A 76 -7.48 1.20 1.74
CA THR A 76 -7.74 -0.01 0.94
C THR A 76 -7.53 0.28 -0.55
N LEU A 77 -8.06 1.41 -1.04
CA LEU A 77 -7.86 1.87 -2.41
C LEU A 77 -6.38 2.18 -2.67
N THR A 78 -5.75 3.00 -1.82
CA THR A 78 -4.39 3.50 -2.04
C THR A 78 -3.35 2.39 -1.97
N CYS A 79 -3.47 1.42 -1.07
CA CYS A 79 -2.64 0.21 -1.06
C CYS A 79 -2.92 -0.68 -2.27
N GLY A 80 -4.19 -0.82 -2.69
CA GLY A 80 -4.56 -1.63 -3.85
C GLY A 80 -3.99 -1.08 -5.16
N VAL A 81 -4.05 0.24 -5.38
CA VAL A 81 -3.60 0.86 -6.63
C VAL A 81 -2.14 1.34 -6.59
N GLY A 82 -1.62 1.70 -5.41
CA GLY A 82 -0.29 2.27 -5.25
C GLY A 82 0.84 1.32 -5.65
N GLY A 83 0.65 0.01 -5.42
CA GLY A 83 1.56 -1.04 -5.90
C GLY A 83 1.81 -1.04 -7.40
N SER A 84 0.94 -0.43 -8.20
CA SER A 84 1.09 -0.37 -9.66
C SER A 84 1.99 0.77 -10.14
N ILE A 85 2.39 1.71 -9.28
CA ILE A 85 3.24 2.85 -9.66
C ILE A 85 4.64 2.39 -10.07
N LEU A 86 5.14 1.33 -9.43
CA LEU A 86 6.36 0.62 -9.82
C LEU A 86 5.97 -0.82 -10.15
N SER A 87 6.50 -1.38 -11.24
CA SER A 87 6.13 -2.74 -11.66
C SER A 87 6.54 -3.85 -10.69
N VAL A 88 7.37 -3.53 -9.68
CA VAL A 88 7.82 -4.46 -8.63
C VAL A 88 6.86 -4.48 -7.44
N GLY A 89 6.10 -3.41 -7.21
CA GLY A 89 5.18 -3.27 -6.07
C GLY A 89 3.89 -4.07 -6.17
N SER A 90 3.71 -4.85 -7.24
CA SER A 90 2.53 -5.68 -7.46
C SER A 90 2.90 -7.02 -8.08
N ALA A 91 2.29 -8.10 -7.57
CA ALA A 91 2.45 -9.44 -8.10
C ALA A 91 2.10 -9.51 -9.61
N ALA A 92 1.08 -8.76 -10.03
CA ALA A 92 0.69 -8.68 -11.44
C ALA A 92 1.79 -8.02 -12.30
N GLY A 93 2.44 -6.97 -11.78
CA GLY A 93 3.55 -6.29 -12.45
C GLY A 93 4.77 -7.21 -12.59
N VAL A 94 5.13 -7.92 -11.53
CA VAL A 94 6.24 -8.90 -11.55
C VAL A 94 5.93 -10.07 -12.49
N ALA A 95 4.71 -10.60 -12.47
CA ALA A 95 4.28 -11.66 -13.37
C ALA A 95 4.34 -11.21 -14.84
N LEU A 96 3.84 -10.01 -15.16
CA LEU A 96 3.87 -9.46 -16.52
C LEU A 96 5.31 -9.30 -17.02
N MET A 97 6.22 -8.75 -16.22
CA MET A 97 7.64 -8.67 -16.58
C MET A 97 8.29 -10.05 -16.76
N GLY A 98 7.86 -11.04 -15.98
CA GLY A 98 8.32 -12.42 -16.08
C GLY A 98 7.87 -13.11 -17.37
N GLN A 99 6.65 -12.82 -17.85
CA GLN A 99 6.05 -13.40 -19.06
C GLN A 99 6.47 -12.67 -20.34
N ALA A 100 6.50 -11.34 -20.32
CA ALA A 100 6.79 -10.49 -21.48
C ALA A 100 8.30 -10.15 -21.60
N ARG A 101 9.16 -11.17 -21.43
CA ARG A 101 10.63 -10.99 -21.46
C ARG A 101 11.08 -10.33 -22.77
N GLY A 102 11.86 -9.25 -22.65
CA GLY A 102 12.39 -8.49 -23.78
C GLY A 102 11.45 -7.40 -24.34
N LEU A 103 10.15 -7.47 -24.05
CA LEU A 103 9.17 -6.45 -24.46
C LEU A 103 8.81 -5.51 -23.30
N TYR A 104 8.67 -6.06 -22.09
CA TYR A 104 8.25 -5.32 -20.92
C TYR A 104 9.14 -5.65 -19.72
N GLY A 105 9.82 -4.62 -19.22
CA GLY A 105 10.69 -4.72 -18.04
C GLY A 105 10.58 -3.49 -17.16
N PHE A 106 11.30 -3.49 -16.05
CA PHE A 106 11.23 -2.42 -15.05
C PHE A 106 11.49 -1.03 -15.63
N SER A 107 12.56 -0.87 -16.42
CA SER A 107 12.88 0.43 -17.06
C SER A 107 11.78 0.90 -18.02
N SER A 108 11.12 -0.02 -18.73
CA SER A 108 10.01 0.32 -19.63
C SER A 108 8.79 0.79 -18.84
N HIS A 109 8.47 0.12 -17.74
CA HIS A 109 7.37 0.54 -16.87
C HIS A 109 7.69 1.87 -16.17
N LEU A 110 8.93 2.06 -15.73
CA LEU A 110 9.36 3.27 -15.02
C LEU A 110 9.14 4.55 -15.84
N ARG A 111 9.24 4.46 -17.18
CA ARG A 111 8.90 5.57 -18.08
C ARG A 111 7.43 5.99 -17.99
N TRP A 112 6.55 5.05 -17.64
CA TRP A 112 5.11 5.27 -17.47
C TRP A 112 4.70 5.52 -16.02
N SER A 113 5.58 5.29 -15.04
CA SER A 113 5.31 5.56 -13.63
C SER A 113 4.73 6.94 -13.35
N PRO A 114 5.15 8.06 -14.01
CA PRO A 114 4.49 9.36 -13.82
C PRO A 114 3.01 9.36 -14.23
N ALA A 115 2.67 8.71 -15.35
CA ALA A 115 1.28 8.60 -15.80
C ALA A 115 0.44 7.73 -14.85
N VAL A 116 1.03 6.64 -14.34
CA VAL A 116 0.37 5.78 -13.33
C VAL A 116 0.21 6.52 -12.01
N ALA A 117 1.19 7.33 -11.59
CA ALA A 117 1.12 8.17 -10.40
C ALA A 117 0.03 9.26 -10.53
N LEU A 118 -0.17 9.82 -11.72
CA LEU A 118 -1.33 10.69 -11.98
C LEU A 118 -2.65 9.94 -11.84
N GLY A 119 -2.73 8.69 -12.32
CA GLY A 119 -3.88 7.82 -12.10
C GLY A 119 -4.13 7.54 -10.62
N TYR A 120 -3.08 7.33 -9.84
CA TYR A 120 -3.15 7.19 -8.39
C TYR A 120 -3.71 8.46 -7.72
N ALA A 121 -3.18 9.63 -8.07
CA ALA A 121 -3.67 10.91 -7.55
C ALA A 121 -5.15 11.15 -7.94
N ALA A 122 -5.53 10.81 -9.17
CA ALA A 122 -6.91 10.88 -9.62
C ALA A 122 -7.82 9.91 -8.85
N ALA A 123 -7.36 8.69 -8.55
CA ALA A 123 -8.11 7.73 -7.73
C ALA A 123 -8.34 8.26 -6.32
N VAL A 124 -7.32 8.83 -5.68
CA VAL A 124 -7.45 9.49 -4.36
C VAL A 124 -8.46 10.64 -4.42
N GLY A 125 -8.32 11.55 -5.39
CA GLY A 125 -9.23 12.68 -5.55
C GLY A 125 -10.68 12.24 -5.79
N CYS A 126 -10.88 11.23 -6.63
CA CYS A 126 -12.19 10.65 -6.91
C CYS A 126 -12.80 10.02 -5.65
N HIS A 127 -12.02 9.29 -4.87
CA HIS A 127 -12.46 8.70 -3.61
C HIS A 127 -12.92 9.76 -2.61
N LEU A 128 -12.10 10.81 -2.41
CA LEU A 128 -12.44 11.92 -1.51
C LEU A 128 -13.70 12.65 -1.95
N TRP A 129 -13.93 12.76 -3.26
CA TRP A 129 -15.12 13.42 -3.81
C TRP A 129 -16.39 12.56 -3.68
N LEU A 130 -16.34 11.31 -4.13
CA LEU A 130 -17.50 10.41 -4.13
C LEU A 130 -17.91 9.98 -2.72
N ASN A 131 -16.94 9.82 -1.82
CA ASN A 131 -17.16 9.34 -0.45
C ASN A 131 -17.10 10.47 0.58
N ALA A 132 -17.26 11.73 0.17
CA ALA A 132 -17.13 12.90 1.06
C ALA A 132 -17.99 12.81 2.33
N GLY A 133 -19.16 12.16 2.28
CA GLY A 133 -20.04 11.95 3.44
C GLY A 133 -19.57 10.90 4.46
N LEU A 134 -18.47 10.19 4.19
CA LEU A 134 -17.89 9.17 5.08
C LEU A 134 -16.65 9.67 5.85
N PHE A 135 -16.29 10.95 5.71
CA PHE A 135 -15.11 11.57 6.31
C PHE A 135 -15.45 12.43 7.52
#